data_AF-A0AAU3SZ55-F1
#
_entry.id   AF-A0AAU3SZ55-F1
#
_cell.length_a   1.000
_cell.length_b   1.000
_cell.length_c   1.000
_cell.angle_alpha   90.00
_cell.angle_beta   90.00
_cell.angle_gamma   90.00
#
_symmetry.space_group_name_H-M   'P 1'
#
loop_
_entity.id
_entity.type
_entity.pdbx_description
1 polymer ?
#
loop_
_entity_poly.entity_id
_entity_poly.type
_entity_poly.pdbx_seq_one_letter_code
_entity_poly.pdbx_strand_id
1 'polypeptide(L)'
;MALMSIAMQQDVYVVDGMFGLVDEACAGEGLPDRLPGSDWVHASSGSVFLETADSLIIQARLRVEVWDGSAEIDEGYWPDQVCMSLDLPTARFFVDQSDAGSDKGPHLSSPGRWRLRISRREAPEELPWEAATSDLVGACFLLQFWPDGTVTENCGTSSPMTA
;
A
#
# COMPACT_ATOMS: atom_id res chain seq x y z
N MET A 1 -1.37 9.36 20.40
CA MET A 1 -0.32 8.55 19.73
C MET A 1 -0.95 7.20 19.44
N ALA A 2 -1.07 6.84 18.16
CA ALA A 2 -1.62 5.55 17.76
C ALA A 2 -0.65 4.42 18.12
N LEU A 3 -1.18 3.23 18.40
CA LEU A 3 -0.41 2.03 18.68
C LEU A 3 -0.46 1.10 17.47
N MET A 4 0.72 0.60 17.09
CA MET A 4 0.85 -0.41 16.04
C MET A 4 0.53 -1.79 16.61
N SER A 5 -0.37 -2.51 15.93
CA SER A 5 -0.81 -3.85 16.31
C SER A 5 -0.19 -4.95 15.45
N ILE A 6 0.09 -4.65 14.18
CA ILE A 6 0.68 -5.59 13.21
C ILE A 6 1.73 -4.84 12.41
N ALA A 7 2.89 -5.48 12.21
CA ALA A 7 3.86 -5.14 11.19
C ALA A 7 4.21 -6.39 10.39
N MET A 8 4.02 -6.31 9.08
CA MET A 8 4.41 -7.35 8.13
C MET A 8 5.41 -6.75 7.15
N GLN A 9 6.42 -7.51 6.79
CA GLN A 9 7.34 -7.14 5.73
C GLN A 9 7.60 -8.36 4.85
N GLN A 10 7.51 -8.16 3.54
CA GLN A 10 7.83 -9.18 2.56
C GLN A 10 8.40 -8.55 1.28
N ASP A 11 9.25 -9.32 0.60
CA ASP A 11 9.65 -9.00 -0.76
C ASP A 11 8.60 -9.62 -1.70
N VAL A 12 8.12 -8.82 -2.66
CA VAL A 12 7.09 -9.21 -3.62
C VAL A 12 7.67 -9.16 -5.02
N TYR A 13 7.32 -10.13 -5.85
CA TYR A 13 7.62 -10.09 -7.26
C TYR A 13 6.72 -9.09 -7.97
N VAL A 14 7.34 -8.33 -8.85
CA VAL A 14 6.66 -7.35 -9.70
C VAL A 14 6.67 -7.94 -11.11
N VAL A 15 5.48 -8.25 -11.62
CA VAL A 15 5.30 -8.81 -12.96
C VAL A 15 4.52 -7.80 -13.79
N ASP A 16 5.01 -7.52 -15.00
CA ASP A 16 4.48 -6.46 -15.87
C ASP A 16 4.39 -5.09 -15.17
N GLY A 17 5.34 -4.82 -14.27
CA GLY A 17 5.43 -3.56 -13.53
C GLY A 17 4.43 -3.41 -12.38
N MET A 18 3.73 -4.47 -11.96
CA MET A 18 2.76 -4.35 -10.87
C MET A 18 2.63 -5.56 -9.94
N PHE A 19 2.05 -5.31 -8.77
CA PHE A 19 1.51 -6.30 -7.85
C PHE A 19 0.31 -5.72 -7.11
N GLY A 20 -0.52 -6.57 -6.50
CA GLY A 20 -1.75 -6.19 -5.84
C GLY A 20 -1.87 -6.67 -4.40
N LEU A 21 -2.70 -5.98 -3.64
CA LEU A 21 -3.21 -6.39 -2.34
C LEU A 21 -4.74 -6.47 -2.45
N VAL A 22 -5.28 -7.68 -2.29
CA VAL A 22 -6.68 -7.98 -2.64
C VAL A 22 -7.38 -8.65 -1.45
N ASP A 23 -8.52 -8.09 -1.02
CA ASP A 23 -9.40 -8.73 -0.05
C ASP A 23 -9.92 -10.05 -0.62
N GLU A 24 -9.94 -11.12 0.17
CA GLU A 24 -10.36 -12.46 -0.27
C GLU A 24 -11.74 -12.46 -0.97
N ALA A 25 -12.67 -11.57 -0.58
CA ALA A 25 -13.98 -11.46 -1.21
C ALA A 25 -13.97 -10.78 -2.58
N CYS A 26 -12.92 -10.02 -2.91
CA CYS A 26 -12.73 -9.33 -4.19
C CYS A 26 -11.85 -10.12 -5.18
N ALA A 27 -11.48 -11.36 -4.82
CA ALA A 27 -10.68 -12.22 -5.70
C ALA A 27 -11.37 -12.43 -7.06
N GLY A 28 -10.67 -12.08 -8.15
CA GLY A 28 -11.14 -12.27 -9.51
C GLY A 28 -11.91 -11.09 -10.13
N GLU A 29 -12.04 -9.95 -9.43
CA GLU A 29 -12.69 -8.74 -9.97
C GLU A 29 -11.87 -8.03 -11.08
N GLY A 30 -10.65 -8.50 -11.35
CA GLY A 30 -9.75 -7.93 -12.34
C GLY A 30 -9.01 -6.69 -11.84
N LEU A 31 -8.23 -6.05 -12.73
CA LEU A 31 -7.48 -4.85 -12.38
C LEU A 31 -8.44 -3.65 -12.26
N PRO A 32 -8.48 -2.95 -11.12
CA PRO A 32 -9.31 -1.76 -10.97
C PRO A 32 -8.77 -0.55 -11.74
N ASP A 33 -9.64 0.45 -11.88
CA ASP A 33 -9.26 1.73 -12.48
C ASP A 33 -8.15 2.42 -11.67
N ARG A 34 -7.39 3.26 -12.37
CA ARG A 34 -6.37 4.10 -11.76
C ARG A 34 -7.02 5.12 -10.83
N LEU A 35 -6.45 5.28 -9.65
CA LEU A 35 -6.96 6.22 -8.65
C LEU A 35 -6.75 7.67 -9.13
N PRO A 36 -7.79 8.53 -9.10
CA PRO A 36 -7.64 9.93 -9.48
C PRO A 36 -6.55 10.64 -8.66
N GLY A 37 -5.61 11.30 -9.35
CA GLY A 37 -4.50 12.01 -8.72
C GLY A 37 -3.28 11.16 -8.39
N SER A 38 -3.29 9.86 -8.72
CA SER A 38 -2.12 8.99 -8.71
C SER A 38 -1.86 8.44 -10.11
N ASP A 39 -0.59 8.35 -10.50
CA ASP A 39 -0.14 7.69 -11.71
C ASP A 39 0.35 6.26 -11.49
N TRP A 40 0.34 5.78 -10.23
CA TRP A 40 0.92 4.48 -9.84
C TRP A 40 0.04 3.62 -8.93
N VAL A 41 -1.16 4.09 -8.56
CA VAL A 41 -2.12 3.34 -7.75
C VAL A 41 -3.37 3.05 -8.55
N HIS A 42 -3.74 1.78 -8.64
CA HIS A 42 -5.00 1.28 -9.14
C HIS A 42 -5.81 0.75 -7.97
N ALA A 43 -7.07 1.13 -7.82
CA ALA A 43 -7.80 0.74 -6.62
C ALA A 43 -9.32 0.69 -6.77
N SER A 44 -9.92 -0.28 -6.09
CA SER A 44 -11.35 -0.43 -5.85
C SER A 44 -11.64 -0.38 -4.35
N SER A 45 -12.89 -0.67 -3.96
CA SER A 45 -13.29 -0.75 -2.56
C SER A 45 -12.55 -1.84 -1.77
N GLY A 46 -12.06 -2.90 -2.41
CA GLY A 46 -11.45 -4.06 -1.73
C GLY A 46 -10.13 -4.54 -2.34
N SER A 47 -9.56 -3.79 -3.29
CA SER A 47 -8.32 -4.18 -3.95
C SER A 47 -7.48 -2.95 -4.29
N VAL A 48 -6.18 -3.08 -4.16
CA VAL A 48 -5.22 -2.04 -4.52
C VAL A 48 -4.07 -2.70 -5.28
N PHE A 49 -3.75 -2.18 -6.46
CA PHE A 49 -2.60 -2.57 -7.25
C PHE A 49 -1.63 -1.41 -7.38
N LEU A 50 -0.34 -1.72 -7.26
CA LEU A 50 0.76 -0.76 -7.20
C LEU A 50 1.66 -0.96 -8.39
N GLU A 51 1.84 0.11 -9.15
CA GLU A 51 2.67 0.15 -10.35
C GLU A 51 4.08 0.68 -10.01
N THR A 52 5.10 0.05 -10.57
CA THR A 52 6.49 0.50 -10.54
C THR A 52 6.85 1.17 -11.85
N ALA A 53 7.68 2.22 -11.80
CA ALA A 53 8.09 2.96 -13.00
C ALA A 53 8.92 2.11 -13.97
N ASP A 54 9.65 1.12 -13.45
CA ASP A 54 10.44 0.20 -14.25
C ASP A 54 9.80 -1.19 -14.25
N SER A 55 9.44 -1.64 -15.45
CA SER A 55 8.89 -2.98 -15.71
C SER A 55 9.94 -4.09 -15.60
N LEU A 56 11.24 -3.75 -15.53
CA LEU A 56 12.35 -4.68 -15.30
C LEU A 56 12.61 -4.92 -13.81
N ILE A 57 12.01 -4.13 -12.92
CA ILE A 57 12.03 -4.43 -11.49
C ILE A 57 11.33 -5.76 -11.31
N ILE A 58 12.08 -6.76 -10.88
CA ILE A 58 11.52 -8.10 -10.60
C ILE A 58 11.12 -8.26 -9.14
N GLN A 59 11.58 -7.38 -8.24
CA GLN A 59 11.20 -7.40 -6.83
C GLN A 59 10.97 -6.00 -6.26
N ALA A 60 9.94 -5.86 -5.43
CA ALA A 60 9.70 -4.69 -4.59
C ALA A 60 9.62 -5.13 -3.13
N ARG A 61 9.86 -4.20 -2.22
CA ARG A 61 9.69 -4.45 -0.79
C ARG A 61 8.37 -3.87 -0.30
N LEU A 62 7.52 -4.72 0.24
CA LEU A 62 6.24 -4.34 0.82
C LEU A 62 6.33 -4.41 2.35
N ARG A 63 6.11 -3.27 3.01
CA ARG A 63 5.83 -3.20 4.44
C ARG A 63 4.37 -2.86 4.64
N VAL A 64 3.71 -3.61 5.51
CA VAL A 64 2.33 -3.35 5.91
C VAL A 64 2.29 -3.12 7.42
N GLU A 65 1.58 -2.10 7.84
CA GLU A 65 1.36 -1.79 9.25
C GLU A 65 -0.12 -1.59 9.53
N VAL A 66 -0.57 -2.06 10.68
CA VAL A 66 -1.95 -1.88 11.14
C VAL A 66 -1.92 -1.15 12.47
N TRP A 67 -2.61 -0.02 12.51
CA TRP A 67 -2.66 0.91 13.62
C TRP A 67 -4.10 1.04 14.14
N ASP A 68 -4.24 1.42 15.41
CA ASP A 68 -5.54 1.72 16.02
C ASP A 68 -6.04 3.16 15.72
N GLY A 69 -5.24 3.94 15.01
CA GLY A 69 -5.54 5.29 14.52
C GLY A 69 -4.52 5.71 13.46
N SER A 70 -4.62 6.95 12.96
CA SER A 70 -3.69 7.45 11.95
C SER A 70 -2.24 7.39 12.45
N ALA A 71 -1.37 6.74 11.68
CA ALA A 71 0.05 6.63 11.98
C ALA A 71 0.80 7.93 11.63
N GLU A 72 1.85 8.24 12.37
CA GLU A 72 2.80 9.27 11.95
C GLU A 72 3.60 8.78 10.73
N ILE A 73 4.00 9.71 9.87
CA ILE A 73 4.85 9.41 8.71
C ILE A 73 5.90 10.50 8.54
N ASP A 74 7.11 10.08 8.18
CA ASP A 74 8.15 10.99 7.71
C ASP A 74 7.97 11.24 6.22
N GLU A 75 7.36 12.37 5.87
CA GLU A 75 7.09 12.77 4.49
C GLU A 75 8.39 13.02 3.70
N GLY A 76 9.49 13.35 4.37
CA GLY A 76 10.80 13.50 3.72
C GLY A 76 11.40 12.15 3.30
N TYR A 77 11.05 11.09 4.02
CA TYR A 77 11.48 9.72 3.72
C TYR A 77 10.51 8.98 2.78
N TRP A 78 9.24 9.36 2.79
CA TRP A 78 8.16 8.82 1.96
C TRP A 78 7.51 9.94 1.11
N PRO A 79 8.13 10.32 -0.02
CA PRO A 79 7.70 11.48 -0.79
C PRO A 79 6.38 11.25 -1.55
N ASP A 80 6.16 10.04 -2.08
CA ASP A 80 4.93 9.71 -2.80
C ASP A 80 3.93 9.07 -1.84
N GLN A 81 2.77 9.70 -1.66
CA GLN A 81 1.74 9.20 -0.75
C GLN A 81 0.34 9.34 -1.36
N VAL A 82 -0.49 8.35 -1.10
CA VAL A 82 -1.90 8.32 -1.48
C VAL A 82 -2.71 7.81 -0.30
N CYS A 83 -3.82 8.47 0.00
CA CYS A 83 -4.74 8.07 1.07
C CYS A 83 -6.12 7.76 0.51
N MET A 84 -6.73 6.68 0.98
CA MET A 84 -8.08 6.30 0.57
C MET A 84 -8.83 5.52 1.65
N SER A 85 -10.12 5.29 1.40
CA SER A 85 -10.96 4.39 2.19
C SER A 85 -11.24 3.12 1.41
N LEU A 86 -11.20 1.99 2.10
CA LEU A 86 -11.55 0.67 1.59
C LEU A 86 -12.74 0.12 2.37
N ASP A 87 -13.65 -0.56 1.69
CA ASP A 87 -14.72 -1.34 2.29
C ASP A 87 -14.32 -2.81 2.17
N LEU A 88 -13.79 -3.39 3.26
CA LEU A 88 -13.15 -4.71 3.31
C LEU A 88 -14.12 -5.76 3.85
N PRO A 89 -14.72 -6.62 2.99
CA PRO A 89 -15.75 -7.57 3.43
C PRO A 89 -15.19 -8.69 4.31
N THR A 90 -13.93 -9.07 4.12
CA THR A 90 -13.28 -10.11 4.93
C THR A 90 -12.15 -9.59 5.79
N ALA A 91 -11.55 -8.45 5.41
CA ALA A 91 -10.33 -7.91 6.01
C ALA A 91 -9.16 -8.90 6.01
N ARG A 92 -9.20 -9.85 5.08
CA ARG A 92 -8.16 -10.84 4.84
C ARG A 92 -7.63 -10.61 3.45
N PHE A 93 -6.32 -10.44 3.35
CA PHE A 93 -5.70 -10.14 2.09
C PHE A 93 -4.79 -11.26 1.63
N PHE A 94 -4.67 -11.37 0.32
CA PHE A 94 -3.52 -11.97 -0.33
C PHE A 94 -2.78 -10.90 -1.13
N VAL A 95 -1.50 -11.15 -1.39
CA VAL A 95 -0.72 -10.37 -2.34
C VAL A 95 -0.79 -11.07 -3.68
N ASP A 96 -1.35 -10.40 -4.68
CA ASP A 96 -1.40 -10.84 -6.06
C ASP A 96 -0.12 -10.39 -6.79
N GLN A 97 0.66 -11.33 -7.31
CA GLN A 97 1.89 -11.07 -8.06
C GLN A 97 1.72 -11.51 -9.52
N SER A 98 0.48 -11.51 -10.01
CA SER A 98 0.10 -11.90 -11.37
C SER A 98 0.63 -13.31 -11.70
N ASP A 99 1.43 -13.45 -12.76
CA ASP A 99 1.99 -14.74 -13.17
C ASP A 99 2.98 -15.35 -12.17
N ALA A 100 3.52 -14.56 -11.23
CA ALA A 100 4.35 -15.10 -10.14
C ALA A 100 3.50 -15.77 -9.03
N GLY A 101 2.18 -15.70 -9.12
CA GLY A 101 1.23 -16.31 -8.20
C GLY A 101 0.80 -15.38 -7.07
N SER A 102 0.40 -15.96 -5.95
CA SER A 102 -0.10 -15.21 -4.78
C SER A 102 0.62 -15.59 -3.50
N ASP A 103 0.86 -14.62 -2.64
CA ASP A 103 1.36 -14.85 -1.26
C ASP A 103 0.36 -14.37 -0.23
N LYS A 104 0.58 -14.71 1.05
CA LYS A 104 -0.27 -14.26 2.15
C LYS A 104 -0.13 -12.74 2.35
N GLY A 105 -1.26 -12.10 2.55
CA GLY A 105 -1.34 -10.71 2.95
C GLY A 105 -1.60 -10.55 4.45
N PRO A 106 -1.75 -9.30 4.93
CA PRO A 106 -2.21 -9.00 6.27
C PRO A 106 -3.62 -9.55 6.52
N HIS A 107 -3.91 -9.80 7.79
CA HIS A 107 -5.25 -10.04 8.29
C HIS A 107 -5.54 -8.93 9.31
N LEU A 108 -6.49 -8.05 9.00
CA LEU A 108 -6.89 -6.99 9.94
C LEU A 108 -7.83 -7.57 10.99
N SER A 109 -8.02 -6.83 12.08
CA SER A 109 -8.76 -7.28 13.26
C SER A 109 -10.26 -7.53 12.99
N SER A 110 -10.84 -6.87 11.99
CA SER A 110 -12.24 -7.03 11.63
C SER A 110 -12.55 -6.56 10.21
N PRO A 111 -13.52 -7.20 9.51
CA PRO A 111 -14.19 -6.63 8.34
C PRO A 111 -14.74 -5.24 8.61
N GLY A 112 -14.92 -4.46 7.55
CA GLY A 112 -15.54 -3.14 7.62
C GLY A 112 -14.75 -2.09 6.84
N ARG A 113 -14.98 -0.83 7.19
CA ARG A 113 -14.33 0.30 6.51
C ARG A 113 -12.99 0.64 7.17
N TRP A 114 -11.97 0.75 6.35
CA TRP A 114 -10.60 1.05 6.76
C TRP A 114 -10.03 2.18 5.94
N ARG A 115 -9.21 3.01 6.58
CA ARG A 115 -8.34 3.94 5.88
C ARG A 115 -7.05 3.22 5.52
N LEU A 116 -6.55 3.53 4.33
CA LEU A 116 -5.27 3.09 3.84
C LEU A 116 -4.47 4.29 3.38
N ARG A 117 -3.26 4.45 3.91
CA ARG A 117 -2.20 5.25 3.30
C ARG A 117 -1.21 4.33 2.60
N ILE A 118 -0.98 4.58 1.33
CA ILE A 118 0.02 3.91 0.50
C ILE A 118 1.14 4.91 0.28
N SER A 119 2.35 4.54 0.66
CA SER A 119 3.53 5.36 0.47
C SER A 119 4.52 4.62 -0.40
N ARG A 120 5.13 5.33 -1.34
CA ARG A 120 6.13 4.79 -2.26
C ARG A 120 7.40 5.60 -2.17
N ARG A 121 8.50 4.91 -2.39
CA ARG A 121 9.79 5.50 -2.74
C ARG A 121 10.56 4.52 -3.60
N GLU A 122 11.43 5.03 -4.45
CA GLU A 122 12.45 4.21 -5.09
C GLU A 122 13.43 3.72 -4.02
N ALA A 123 13.99 2.52 -4.20
CA ALA A 123 15.02 2.05 -3.28
C ALA A 123 16.24 2.99 -3.37
N PRO A 124 16.72 3.57 -2.25
CA PRO A 124 17.98 4.29 -2.29
C PRO A 124 19.11 3.34 -2.67
N GLU A 125 20.12 3.85 -3.38
CA GLU A 125 21.33 3.11 -3.78
C GLU A 125 22.03 2.46 -2.56
N GLU A 126 21.81 3.01 -1.35
CA GLU A 126 22.24 2.45 -0.07
C GLU A 126 21.08 2.45 0.95
N LEU A 127 20.59 1.27 1.36
CA LEU A 127 19.53 1.12 2.37
C LEU A 127 20.11 1.10 3.81
N PRO A 128 19.70 1.99 4.74
CA PRO A 128 20.31 2.08 6.08
C PRO A 128 19.86 1.04 7.12
N TRP A 129 19.10 0.00 6.78
CA TRP A 129 18.62 -0.98 7.78
C TRP A 129 18.95 -2.45 7.48
N GLU A 130 20.16 -2.65 6.93
CA GLU A 130 20.92 -3.91 6.97
C GLU A 130 20.46 -5.04 6.02
N ALA A 131 21.43 -5.49 5.22
CA ALA A 131 21.38 -6.58 4.26
C ALA A 131 20.33 -6.43 3.13
N ALA A 132 20.75 -5.77 2.06
CA ALA A 132 20.26 -6.14 0.73
C ALA A 132 20.51 -7.65 0.55
N THR A 133 19.48 -8.48 0.67
CA THR A 133 19.53 -9.89 0.27
C THR A 133 19.33 -10.05 -1.24
N SER A 134 19.09 -8.96 -1.97
CA SER A 134 18.89 -9.01 -3.42
C SER A 134 19.12 -7.62 -4.02
N ASP A 135 20.03 -7.53 -4.99
CA ASP A 135 20.26 -6.35 -5.83
C ASP A 135 19.05 -6.01 -6.74
N LEU A 136 17.93 -6.72 -6.56
CA LEU A 136 16.75 -6.70 -7.43
C LEU A 136 15.58 -5.89 -6.88
N VAL A 137 15.70 -5.37 -5.64
CA VAL A 137 14.64 -4.56 -5.03
C VAL A 137 14.71 -3.13 -5.57
N GLY A 138 13.88 -2.82 -6.56
CA GLY A 138 13.87 -1.49 -7.21
C GLY A 138 12.95 -0.46 -6.55
N ALA A 139 11.98 -0.91 -5.74
CA ALA A 139 11.00 -0.03 -5.10
C ALA A 139 10.63 -0.49 -3.69
N CYS A 140 10.25 0.46 -2.84
CA CYS A 140 9.73 0.21 -1.50
C CYS A 140 8.31 0.79 -1.39
N PHE A 141 7.42 0.01 -0.80
CA PHE A 141 6.04 0.39 -0.51
C PHE A 141 5.74 0.21 0.98
N LEU A 142 5.06 1.19 1.56
CA LEU A 142 4.54 1.16 2.91
C LEU A 142 3.02 1.36 2.87
N LEU A 143 2.28 0.36 3.35
CA LEU A 143 0.82 0.39 3.46
C LEU A 143 0.45 0.47 4.94
N GLN A 144 -0.18 1.56 5.34
CA GLN A 144 -0.61 1.77 6.71
C GLN A 144 -2.12 1.77 6.77
N PHE A 145 -2.67 0.83 7.53
CA PHE A 145 -4.09 0.66 7.77
C PHE A 145 -4.47 1.20 9.14
N TRP A 146 -5.62 1.86 9.22
CA TRP A 146 -6.29 2.16 10.48
C TRP A 146 -7.81 2.18 10.29
N PRO A 147 -8.61 1.94 11.34
CA PRO A 147 -10.06 1.98 11.22
C PRO A 147 -10.52 3.32 10.66
N ASP A 148 -11.43 3.29 9.68
CA ASP A 148 -12.11 4.50 9.22
C ASP A 148 -13.15 4.88 10.26
N GLY A 149 -12.71 5.51 11.34
CA GLY A 149 -13.57 5.96 12.40
C GLY A 149 -14.65 6.90 11.84
N THR A 150 -15.82 6.93 12.45
CA THR A 150 -16.81 8.02 12.27
C THR A 150 -16.32 9.35 12.88
N VAL A 151 -15.01 9.59 12.92
CA VAL A 151 -14.39 10.80 13.42
C VAL A 151 -13.80 11.53 12.21
N THR A 152 -14.45 12.64 11.86
CA THR A 152 -14.01 13.61 10.85
C THR A 152 -12.57 14.04 11.09
N GLU A 153 -11.62 13.39 10.42
CA GLU A 153 -10.31 13.97 10.17
C GLU A 153 -10.32 14.50 8.73
N ASN A 154 -10.32 15.84 8.62
CA ASN A 154 -10.13 16.54 7.37
C ASN A 154 -8.77 16.14 6.81
N CYS A 155 -8.75 15.24 5.84
CA CYS A 155 -7.60 15.09 4.96
C CYS A 155 -7.45 16.42 4.24
N GLY A 156 -6.41 17.18 4.61
CA GLY A 156 -6.20 18.56 4.21
C GLY A 156 -6.30 18.72 2.71
N THR A 157 -7.38 19.32 2.24
CA THR A 157 -7.46 19.85 0.89
C THR A 157 -6.67 21.14 0.90
N SER A 158 -5.39 21.06 0.53
CA SER A 158 -4.61 22.24 0.17
C SER A 158 -5.27 22.86 -1.07
N SER A 159 -6.19 23.80 -0.85
CA SER A 159 -6.72 24.64 -1.91
C SER A 159 -5.61 25.60 -2.36
N PRO A 160 -5.39 25.79 -3.67
CA PRO A 160 -4.44 26.78 -4.15
C PRO A 160 -4.97 28.19 -3.84
N MET A 161 -4.24 28.92 -3.01
CA MET A 161 -4.52 30.33 -2.71
C MET A 161 -4.18 31.14 -3.96
N THR A 162 -5.22 31.62 -4.64
CA THR A 162 -5.09 32.56 -5.75
C THR A 162 -5.07 33.97 -5.16
N ALA A 163 -3.96 34.69 -5.32
CA ALA A 163 -3.89 36.15 -5.40
C ALA A 163 -2.53 36.57 -5.95
#